data_AF-A0A0L8HSG3-F1
#
_entry.id   AF-A0A0L8HSG3-F1
#
_cell.length_a   1.000
_cell.length_b   1.000
_cell.length_c   1.000
_cell.angle_alpha   90.00
_cell.angle_beta   90.00
_cell.angle_gamma   90.00
#
_symmetry.space_group_name_H-M   'P 1'
#
loop_
_entity.id
_entity.type
_entity.pdbx_description
1 polymer ?
#
loop_
_entity_poly.entity_id
_entity_poly.type
_entity_poly.pdbx_seq_one_letter_code
_entity_poly.pdbx_strand_id
1 'polypeptide(L)'
;MALEQLQHIFEVKADVYKSVALTTLLYSVESWTQYQKHINQLDAFHMQHLHTISSIKLSDHIHNSEVLTKCSISGIETILIKIQLR
;
A
#
# COMPACT_ATOMS: atom_id res chain seq x y z
N MET A 1 16.04 21.95 1.20
CA MET A 1 16.07 21.81 -0.28
C MET A 1 16.09 20.36 -0.77
N ALA A 2 17.20 19.60 -0.77
CA ALA A 2 17.19 18.24 -1.33
C ALA A 2 16.31 17.24 -0.53
N LEU A 3 16.30 17.35 0.80
CA LEU A 3 15.50 16.50 1.68
C LEU A 3 13.98 16.74 1.49
N GLU A 4 13.56 18.01 1.41
CA GLU A 4 12.15 18.39 1.19
C GLU A 4 11.65 17.96 -0.19
N GLN A 5 12.49 18.05 -1.23
CA GLN A 5 12.15 17.58 -2.57
C GLN A 5 11.96 16.06 -2.60
N LEU A 6 12.84 15.31 -1.91
CA LEU A 6 12.75 13.85 -1.84
C LEU A 6 11.53 13.40 -1.04
N GLN A 7 11.17 14.14 0.02
CA GLN A 7 9.95 13.91 0.80
C GLN A 7 8.69 14.21 -0.01
N HIS A 8 8.66 15.31 -0.77
CA HIS A 8 7.54 15.65 -1.65
C HIS A 8 7.32 14.60 -2.75
N ILE A 9 8.39 14.10 -3.38
CA ILE A 9 8.30 13.04 -4.40
C ILE A 9 7.74 11.74 -3.80
N PHE A 10 8.10 11.42 -2.55
CA PHE A 10 7.58 10.25 -1.84
C PHE A 10 6.07 10.37 -1.61
N GLU A 11 5.58 11.52 -1.15
CA GLU A 11 4.14 11.76 -0.93
C GLU A 11 3.34 11.65 -2.24
N VAL A 12 3.83 12.26 -3.32
CA VAL A 12 3.17 12.16 -4.64
C VAL A 12 3.09 10.72 -5.11
N LYS A 13 4.15 9.91 -4.94
CA LYS A 13 4.13 8.49 -5.31
C LYS A 13 3.15 7.68 -4.46
N ALA A 14 3.08 7.97 -3.16
CA ALA A 14 2.14 7.33 -2.25
C ALA A 14 0.67 7.63 -2.64
N ASP A 15 0.37 8.87 -3.01
CA ASP A 15 -0.98 9.27 -3.41
C ASP A 15 -1.39 8.72 -4.77
N VAL A 16 -0.49 8.70 -5.76
CA VAL A 16 -0.75 8.06 -7.06
C VAL A 16 -1.03 6.57 -6.88
N TYR A 17 -0.27 5.90 -6.01
CA TYR A 17 -0.51 4.51 -5.67
C TYR A 17 -1.91 4.31 -5.05
N LYS A 18 -2.29 5.14 -4.07
CA LYS A 18 -3.63 5.09 -3.45
C LYS A 18 -4.75 5.35 -4.46
N SER A 19 -4.56 6.27 -5.40
CA SER A 19 -5.63 6.67 -6.32
C SER A 19 -5.84 5.72 -7.50
N VAL A 20 -4.79 5.02 -7.96
CA VAL A 20 -4.83 4.24 -9.20
C VAL A 20 -4.63 2.75 -8.94
N ALA A 21 -3.57 2.38 -8.22
CA ALA A 21 -3.26 0.97 -8.00
C ALA A 21 -4.31 0.34 -7.09
N LEU A 22 -4.72 1.07 -6.05
CA LEU A 22 -5.65 0.58 -5.06
C LEU A 22 -7.05 0.33 -5.66
N THR A 23 -7.59 1.30 -6.41
CA THR A 23 -8.87 1.20 -7.15
C THR A 23 -8.87 0.11 -8.21
N THR A 24 -7.77 -0.05 -8.95
CA THR A 24 -7.64 -1.12 -9.96
C THR A 24 -7.64 -2.50 -9.30
N LEU A 25 -6.89 -2.65 -8.19
CA LEU A 25 -6.83 -3.90 -7.42
C LEU A 25 -8.19 -4.25 -6.79
N LEU A 26 -8.92 -3.26 -6.30
CA LEU A 26 -10.28 -3.41 -5.76
C LEU A 26 -11.26 -3.98 -6.78
N TYR A 27 -11.36 -3.34 -7.95
CA TYR A 27 -12.25 -3.80 -9.02
C TYR A 27 -11.93 -5.23 -9.47
N SER A 28 -10.65 -5.56 -9.50
CA SER A 28 -10.17 -6.91 -9.83
C SER A 28 -10.63 -7.95 -8.80
N VAL A 29 -10.59 -7.61 -7.50
CA VAL A 29 -11.02 -8.48 -6.39
C VAL A 29 -12.54 -8.62 -6.32
N GLU A 30 -13.29 -7.55 -6.59
CA GLU A 30 -14.77 -7.62 -6.66
C GLU A 30 -15.25 -8.65 -7.70
N SER A 31 -14.47 -8.84 -8.76
CA SER A 31 -14.79 -9.80 -9.84
C SER A 31 -14.34 -11.24 -9.54
N TRP A 32 -13.53 -11.51 -8.50
CA TRP A 32 -12.95 -12.83 -8.20
C TRP A 32 -13.40 -13.40 -6.83
N THR A 33 -14.14 -14.51 -6.83
CA THR A 33 -14.82 -15.11 -5.65
C THR A 33 -13.99 -16.13 -4.83
N GLN A 34 -12.74 -15.80 -4.48
CA GLN A 34 -11.96 -16.51 -3.45
C GLN A 34 -11.25 -15.53 -2.50
N TYR A 35 -12.07 -14.71 -1.84
CA TYR A 35 -11.72 -13.47 -1.14
C TYR A 35 -10.46 -13.55 -0.26
N GLN A 36 -10.31 -14.58 0.60
CA GLN A 36 -9.19 -14.65 1.56
C GLN A 36 -7.81 -14.78 0.89
N LYS A 37 -7.70 -15.60 -0.16
CA LYS A 37 -6.41 -15.83 -0.84
C LYS A 37 -5.99 -14.59 -1.61
N HIS A 38 -6.94 -13.91 -2.23
CA HIS A 38 -6.70 -12.67 -2.96
C HIS A 38 -6.34 -11.51 -2.02
N ILE A 39 -6.96 -11.41 -0.84
CA ILE A 39 -6.56 -10.42 0.18
C ILE A 39 -5.11 -10.63 0.59
N ASN A 40 -4.70 -11.87 0.88
CA ASN A 40 -3.31 -12.16 1.27
C ASN A 40 -2.32 -11.83 0.15
N GLN A 41 -2.68 -12.08 -1.11
CA GLN A 41 -1.86 -11.70 -2.27
C GLN A 41 -1.79 -10.17 -2.44
N LEU A 42 -2.91 -9.47 -2.25
CA LEU A 42 -2.95 -8.01 -2.27
C LEU A 42 -2.12 -7.41 -1.15
N ASP A 43 -2.19 -7.96 0.05
CA ASP A 43 -1.44 -7.48 1.20
C ASP A 43 0.07 -7.63 0.96
N ALA A 44 0.50 -8.79 0.44
CA ALA A 44 1.88 -9.01 0.05
C ALA A 44 2.34 -8.05 -1.07
N PHE A 45 1.51 -7.82 -2.09
CA PHE A 45 1.81 -6.87 -3.16
C PHE A 45 1.89 -5.43 -2.64
N HIS A 46 0.94 -5.05 -1.78
CA HIS A 46 0.89 -3.75 -1.13
C HIS A 46 2.15 -3.49 -0.32
N MET A 47 2.53 -4.44 0.53
CA MET A 47 3.76 -4.36 1.33
C MET A 47 5.02 -4.25 0.46
N GLN A 48 5.16 -5.10 -0.57
CA GLN A 48 6.30 -5.00 -1.49
C GLN A 48 6.40 -3.62 -2.15
N HIS A 49 5.25 -3.04 -2.53
CA HIS A 49 5.22 -1.72 -3.15
C HIS A 49 5.60 -0.62 -2.16
N LEU A 50 5.11 -0.67 -0.91
CA LEU A 50 5.50 0.28 0.14
C LEU A 50 6.99 0.21 0.49
N HIS A 51 7.55 -0.99 0.59
CA HIS A 51 8.99 -1.18 0.77
C HIS A 51 9.79 -0.54 -0.37
N THR A 52 9.32 -0.73 -1.62
CA THR A 52 9.93 -0.14 -2.81
C THR A 52 9.85 1.40 -2.79
N ILE A 53 8.68 1.95 -2.47
CA ILE A 53 8.49 3.41 -2.41
C ILE A 53 9.32 4.03 -1.28
N SER A 54 9.36 3.39 -0.11
CA SER A 54 10.14 3.84 1.05
C SER A 54 11.63 3.52 0.94
N SER A 55 12.07 2.84 -0.12
CA SER A 55 13.47 2.41 -0.31
C SER A 55 14.04 1.65 0.90
N ILE A 56 13.18 0.91 1.61
CA ILE A 56 13.57 0.09 2.76
C ILE A 56 14.19 -1.18 2.22
N LYS A 57 15.43 -1.49 2.60
CA LYS A 57 16.02 -2.77 2.23
C LYS A 57 15.32 -3.85 3.02
N LEU A 58 15.04 -4.99 2.39
CA LEU A 58 14.53 -6.18 3.08
C LEU A 58 15.42 -6.59 4.29
N SER A 59 16.70 -6.20 4.24
CA SER A 59 17.69 -6.40 5.30
C SER A 59 17.50 -5.53 6.55
N ASP A 60 16.70 -4.46 6.49
CA ASP A 60 16.45 -3.55 7.63
C ASP A 60 15.51 -4.18 8.67
N HIS A 61 14.93 -5.36 8.38
CA HIS A 61 14.01 -6.12 9.25
C HIS A 61 12.89 -5.27 9.86
N ILE A 62 12.46 -4.24 9.14
CA ILE A 62 11.40 -3.33 9.58
C ILE A 62 10.07 -4.06 9.52
N HIS A 63 9.31 -3.99 10.61
CA HIS A 63 8.01 -4.65 10.72
C HIS A 63 6.99 -3.97 9.82
N ASN A 64 6.06 -4.73 9.20
CA ASN A 64 5.06 -4.19 8.28
C ASN A 64 4.25 -3.02 8.88
N SER A 65 3.96 -3.07 10.19
CA SER A 65 3.27 -2.00 10.94
C SER A 65 4.05 -0.68 10.97
N GLU A 66 5.37 -0.74 11.00
CA GLU A 66 6.25 0.43 11.02
C GLU A 66 6.38 1.04 9.62
N VAL A 67 6.40 0.20 8.57
CA VAL A 67 6.33 0.64 7.17
C VAL A 67 5.02 1.38 6.88
N LEU A 68 3.90 0.82 7.32
CA LEU A 68 2.59 1.45 7.20
C LEU A 68 2.54 2.83 7.89
N THR A 69 3.10 2.91 9.10
CA THR A 69 3.18 4.16 9.88
C THR A 69 4.06 5.20 9.17
N LYS A 70 5.21 4.79 8.66
CA LYS A 70 6.14 5.67 7.93
C LYS A 70 5.55 6.21 6.64
N CYS A 71 4.78 5.39 5.91
CA CYS A 71 4.08 5.82 4.71
C CYS A 71 2.78 6.57 5.00
N SER A 72 2.29 6.57 6.25
CA SER A 72 0.95 7.08 6.61
C SER A 72 -0.16 6.43 5.78
N ILE A 73 -0.11 5.09 5.63
CA ILE A 73 -1.06 4.29 4.85
C ILE A 73 -1.63 3.19 5.75
N SER A 74 -2.91 2.84 5.57
CA SER A 74 -3.55 1.73 6.27
C SER A 74 -3.31 0.40 5.53
N GLY A 75 -3.35 -0.72 6.26
CA GLY A 75 -3.28 -2.05 5.64
C GLY A 75 -4.43 -2.31 4.67
N ILE A 76 -4.24 -3.25 3.74
CA ILE A 76 -5.20 -3.49 2.66
C ILE A 76 -6.59 -3.88 3.20
N GLU A 77 -6.65 -4.69 4.26
CA GLU A 77 -7.91 -5.15 4.86
C GLU A 77 -8.73 -3.97 5.42
N THR A 78 -8.08 -3.04 6.13
CA THR A 78 -8.74 -1.83 6.65
C THR A 78 -9.27 -0.95 5.51
N ILE A 79 -8.51 -0.86 4.42
CA ILE A 79 -8.91 -0.10 3.24
C ILE A 79 -10.11 -0.75 2.55
N LEU A 80 -10.10 -2.08 2.38
CA LEU A 80 -11.20 -2.83 1.80
C LEU A 80 -12.48 -2.66 2.61
N ILE A 81 -12.40 -2.83 3.94
CA ILE A 81 -13.54 -2.64 4.86
C ILE A 81 -14.10 -1.22 4.72
N LYS A 82 -13.23 -0.20 4.72
CA LYS A 82 -13.67 1.21 4.59
C LYS A 82 -14.39 1.50 3.28
N ILE A 83 -14.01 0.83 2.20
CA ILE A 83 -14.60 1.02 0.87
C ILE A 83 -15.89 0.24 0.72
N GLN A 84 -15.99 -0.97 1.27
CA GLN A 84 -17.23 -1.75 1.29
C GLN A 84 -18.32 -1.12 2.18
N LEU A 85 -17.94 -0.28 3.14
CA LEU A 85 -18.86 0.49 3.98
C LEU A 85 -19.34 1.80 3.33
N ARG A 86 -18.86 2.13 2.13
CA ARG A 86 -19.21 3.36 1.39
C ARG A 86 -20.18 3.07 0.26
#